data_AF-A0A6L4AHH6-F1
#
_entry.id   AF-A0A6L4AHH6-F1
#
_cell.length_a   1.000
_cell.length_b   1.000
_cell.length_c   1.000
_cell.angle_alpha   90.00
_cell.angle_beta   90.00
_cell.angle_gamma   90.00
#
_symmetry.space_group_name_H-M   'P 1'
#
loop_
_entity.id
_entity.type
_entity.pdbx_description
1 polymer ?
#
loop_
_entity_poly.entity_id
_entity_poly.type
_entity_poly.pdbx_seq_one_letter_code
_entity_poly.pdbx_strand_id
1 'polypeptide(L)'
;MDKENKAIFTVGMAAKMLNIHPRTLRNYEEKGLIVPTRKGEWRYYTMRDIQWIECLREMIHVHGVSINAIKKLLKYTPCWNIIDCSFEKRKCCSAFFSNTLVPKKIDRTVRVPPAVNQEDIAA
;
A
#
# COMPACT_ATOMS: atom_id res chain seq x y z
N MET A 1 7.55 -0.80 -16.42
CA MET A 1 6.20 -0.46 -16.92
C MET A 1 5.25 -1.43 -16.22
N ASP A 2 4.74 -1.03 -15.06
CA ASP A 2 4.24 -1.96 -14.04
C ASP A 2 2.82 -2.42 -14.40
N LYS A 3 2.71 -3.52 -15.15
CA LYS A 3 1.44 -4.14 -15.57
C LYS A 3 0.48 -4.39 -14.39
N GLU A 4 1.02 -4.67 -13.20
CA GLU A 4 0.26 -4.98 -11.98
C GLU A 4 -0.59 -3.82 -11.46
N ASN A 5 -0.16 -2.56 -11.69
CA ASN A 5 -0.93 -1.38 -11.30
C ASN A 5 -2.00 -1.01 -12.35
N LYS A 6 -1.98 -1.61 -13.56
CA LYS A 6 -2.96 -1.34 -14.64
C LYS A 6 -4.16 -2.29 -14.63
N ALA A 7 -3.99 -3.53 -14.16
CA ALA A 7 -5.09 -4.49 -14.10
C ALA A 7 -6.09 -4.05 -13.02
N ILE A 8 -7.38 -4.00 -13.37
CA ILE A 8 -8.45 -3.56 -12.48
C ILE A 8 -9.49 -4.68 -12.36
N PHE A 9 -9.74 -5.14 -11.14
CA PHE A 9 -10.65 -6.22 -10.78
C PHE A 9 -11.86 -5.67 -10.03
N THR A 10 -13.07 -6.15 -10.36
CA THR A 10 -14.27 -5.89 -9.56
C THR A 10 -14.22 -6.64 -8.24
N VAL A 11 -15.04 -6.23 -7.26
CA VAL A 11 -15.14 -6.93 -5.97
C VAL A 11 -15.42 -8.43 -6.10
N GLY A 12 -16.23 -8.84 -7.09
CA GLY A 12 -16.54 -10.25 -7.34
C GLY A 12 -15.34 -11.02 -7.89
N MET A 13 -14.59 -10.42 -8.82
CA MET A 13 -13.38 -11.03 -9.36
C MET A 13 -12.29 -11.15 -8.28
N ALA A 14 -12.06 -10.07 -7.52
CA ALA A 14 -11.11 -10.07 -6.41
C ALA A 14 -11.45 -11.16 -5.37
N ALA A 15 -12.72 -11.28 -5.00
CA ALA A 15 -13.19 -12.30 -4.07
C ALA A 15 -12.93 -13.73 -4.59
N LYS A 16 -13.16 -13.97 -5.89
CA LYS A 16 -12.86 -15.26 -6.52
C LYS A 16 -11.36 -15.57 -6.53
N MET A 17 -10.52 -14.61 -6.91
CA MET A 17 -9.06 -14.78 -6.94
C MET A 17 -8.50 -15.12 -5.56
N LEU A 18 -9.03 -14.48 -4.52
CA LEU A 18 -8.62 -14.70 -3.13
C LEU A 18 -9.31 -15.93 -2.49
N ASN A 19 -10.26 -16.56 -3.18
CA ASN A 19 -11.12 -17.61 -2.63
C ASN A 19 -11.79 -17.20 -1.29
N ILE A 20 -12.45 -16.04 -1.27
CA ILE A 20 -13.17 -15.52 -0.10
C ILE A 20 -14.55 -14.98 -0.48
N HIS A 21 -15.41 -14.82 0.52
CA HIS A 21 -16.69 -14.15 0.32
C HIS A 21 -16.50 -12.63 0.10
N PRO A 22 -17.22 -11.97 -0.82
CA PRO A 22 -17.14 -10.52 -1.03
C PRO A 22 -17.41 -9.67 0.23
N ARG A 23 -18.13 -10.22 1.22
CA ARG A 23 -18.34 -9.58 2.53
C ARG A 23 -17.02 -9.40 3.30
N THR A 24 -16.08 -10.32 3.17
CA THR A 24 -14.77 -10.23 3.82
C THR A 24 -13.99 -9.01 3.32
N LEU A 25 -14.01 -8.74 2.00
CA LEU A 25 -13.41 -7.54 1.42
C LEU A 25 -14.04 -6.26 1.97
N ARG A 26 -15.38 -6.22 2.07
CA ARG A 26 -16.09 -5.08 2.66
C ARG A 26 -15.75 -4.89 4.14
N ASN A 27 -15.62 -5.98 4.91
CA ASN A 27 -15.21 -5.91 6.31
C ASN A 27 -13.78 -5.36 6.46
N TYR A 28 -12.85 -5.73 5.57
CA TYR A 28 -11.49 -5.19 5.59
C TYR A 28 -11.46 -3.71 5.20
N GLU A 29 -12.27 -3.30 4.22
CA GLU A 29 -12.44 -1.88 3.85
C GLU A 29 -12.99 -1.08 5.03
N GLU A 30 -14.07 -1.55 5.66
CA GLU A 30 -14.70 -0.91 6.82
C GLU A 30 -13.74 -0.76 8.01
N LYS A 31 -12.90 -1.78 8.25
CA LYS A 31 -11.87 -1.72 9.29
C LYS A 31 -10.67 -0.85 8.90
N GLY A 32 -10.61 -0.35 7.67
CA GLY A 32 -9.57 0.53 7.14
C GLY A 32 -8.26 -0.19 6.82
N LEU A 33 -8.29 -1.50 6.58
CA LEU A 33 -7.13 -2.30 6.19
C LEU A 33 -6.83 -2.20 4.69
N ILE A 34 -7.85 -1.93 3.88
CA ILE A 34 -7.74 -1.75 2.44
C ILE A 34 -8.51 -0.51 2.01
N VAL A 35 -8.08 0.10 0.91
CA VAL A 35 -8.73 1.28 0.32
C VAL A 35 -8.90 1.04 -1.18
N PRO A 36 -10.02 0.42 -1.60
CA PRO A 36 -10.27 0.17 -3.02
C PRO A 36 -10.47 1.48 -3.78
N THR A 37 -10.16 1.48 -5.08
CA THR A 37 -10.53 2.58 -5.97
C THR A 37 -12.04 2.53 -6.22
N ARG A 38 -12.73 3.67 -6.09
CA ARG A 38 -14.18 3.76 -6.31
C ARG A 38 -14.49 4.49 -7.61
N LYS A 39 -15.48 3.99 -8.36
CA LYS A 39 -16.14 4.70 -9.46
C LYS A 39 -17.66 4.63 -9.22
N GLY A 40 -18.20 5.64 -8.54
CA GLY A 40 -19.55 5.57 -7.98
C GLY A 40 -19.66 4.47 -6.92
N GLU A 41 -20.63 3.58 -7.07
CA GLU A 41 -20.85 2.47 -6.13
C GLU A 41 -19.87 1.30 -6.31
N TRP A 42 -19.20 1.25 -7.47
CA TRP A 42 -18.33 0.14 -7.85
C TRP A 42 -16.97 0.26 -7.18
N ARG A 43 -16.50 -0.88 -6.65
CA ARG A 43 -15.18 -1.04 -6.04
C ARG A 43 -14.26 -1.80 -6.98
N TYR A 44 -13.06 -1.27 -7.12
CA TYR A 44 -12.04 -1.77 -7.99
C TYR A 44 -10.75 -2.00 -7.23
N TYR A 45 -10.11 -3.12 -7.55
CA TYR A 45 -8.88 -3.60 -6.93
C TYR A 45 -7.83 -3.79 -8.01
N THR A 46 -6.60 -3.38 -7.74
CA THR A 46 -5.44 -3.68 -8.57
C THR A 46 -4.84 -5.03 -8.18
N MET A 47 -3.92 -5.57 -8.98
CA MET A 47 -3.21 -6.81 -8.59
C MET A 47 -2.46 -6.63 -7.27
N ARG A 48 -1.93 -5.43 -7.04
CA ARG A 48 -1.28 -5.09 -5.79
C ARG A 48 -2.22 -5.11 -4.59
N ASP A 49 -3.46 -4.69 -4.78
CA ASP A 49 -4.47 -4.77 -3.72
C ASP A 49 -4.77 -6.25 -3.39
N ILE A 50 -4.79 -7.15 -4.38
CA ILE A 50 -4.94 -8.59 -4.17
C ILE A 50 -3.80 -9.14 -3.31
N GLN A 51 -2.55 -8.88 -3.70
CA GLN A 51 -1.35 -9.32 -2.94
C GLN A 51 -1.36 -8.77 -1.51
N TRP A 52 -1.77 -7.51 -1.33
CA TRP A 52 -1.90 -6.91 0.00
C TRP A 52 -2.94 -7.64 0.85
N ILE A 53 -4.09 -8.01 0.27
CA ILE A 53 -5.14 -8.75 0.96
C ILE A 53 -4.68 -10.16 1.33
N GLU A 54 -3.88 -10.83 0.49
CA GLU A 54 -3.27 -12.13 0.83
C GLU A 54 -2.38 -12.01 2.07
N CYS A 55 -1.49 -11.02 2.10
CA CYS A 55 -0.62 -10.76 3.25
C CYS A 55 -1.42 -10.45 4.53
N LEU A 56 -2.46 -9.61 4.42
CA LEU A 56 -3.37 -9.35 5.55
C LEU A 56 -4.00 -10.63 6.08
N ARG A 57 -4.46 -11.51 5.19
CA ARG A 57 -5.09 -12.77 5.58
C ARG A 57 -4.12 -13.73 6.26
N GLU A 58 -2.90 -13.84 5.76
CA GLU A 58 -1.85 -14.63 6.38
C GLU A 58 -1.56 -14.12 7.80
N MET A 59 -1.36 -12.81 7.98
CA MET A 59 -1.17 -12.21 9.30
C MET A 59 -2.34 -12.49 10.25
N ILE A 60 -3.58 -12.35 9.78
CA ILE A 60 -4.79 -12.52 10.62
C ILE A 60 -5.04 -13.99 10.97
N HIS A 61 -4.96 -14.89 9.99
CA HIS A 61 -5.45 -16.27 10.12
C HIS A 61 -4.34 -17.28 10.40
N VAL A 62 -3.13 -17.07 9.90
CA VAL A 62 -1.99 -17.97 10.13
C VAL A 62 -1.20 -17.53 11.35
N HIS A 63 -0.89 -16.24 11.46
CA HIS A 63 -0.09 -15.72 12.57
C HIS A 63 -0.92 -15.21 13.77
N GLY A 64 -2.24 -15.20 13.67
CA GLY A 64 -3.13 -14.79 14.76
C GLY A 64 -3.01 -13.31 15.13
N VAL A 65 -2.49 -12.46 14.24
CA VAL A 65 -2.32 -11.04 14.50
C VAL A 65 -3.67 -10.34 14.44
N SER A 66 -4.04 -9.67 15.53
CA SER A 66 -5.30 -8.93 15.57
C SER A 66 -5.30 -7.75 14.59
N ILE A 67 -6.48 -7.42 14.05
CA ILE A 67 -6.64 -6.28 13.12
C ILE A 67 -6.17 -4.97 13.78
N ASN A 68 -6.42 -4.79 15.07
CA ASN A 68 -5.96 -3.61 15.80
C ASN A 68 -4.44 -3.56 15.90
N ALA A 69 -3.80 -4.72 16.13
CA ALA A 69 -2.34 -4.82 16.12
C ALA A 69 -1.76 -4.51 14.74
N ILE A 70 -2.34 -5.03 13.65
CA ILE A 70 -1.91 -4.71 12.27
C ILE A 70 -2.00 -3.20 12.02
N LYS A 71 -3.14 -2.57 12.35
CA LYS A 71 -3.32 -1.13 12.17
C LYS A 71 -2.30 -0.32 12.98
N LYS A 72 -2.01 -0.74 14.21
CA LYS A 72 -1.02 -0.10 15.06
C LYS A 72 0.37 -0.27 14.48
N LEU A 73 0.76 -1.48 14.09
CA LEU A 73 2.04 -1.80 13.46
C LEU A 73 2.27 -0.92 12.23
N LEU A 74 1.32 -0.89 11.29
CA LEU A 74 1.44 -0.09 10.07
C LEU A 74 1.59 1.41 10.36
N LYS A 75 1.13 1.93 11.51
CA LYS A 75 1.33 3.33 11.91
C LYS A 75 2.77 3.62 12.33
N TYR A 76 3.49 2.63 12.87
CA TYR A 76 4.87 2.78 13.32
C TYR A 76 5.89 2.16 12.37
N THR A 77 5.45 1.56 11.26
CA THR A 77 6.33 1.00 10.24
C THR A 77 6.48 1.96 9.07
N PRO A 78 7.40 2.94 9.14
CA PRO A 78 7.64 3.83 8.03
C PRO A 78 8.19 3.07 6.83
N CYS A 79 7.91 3.57 5.62
CA CYS A 79 8.34 2.91 4.38
C CYS A 79 9.87 2.73 4.28
N TRP A 80 10.67 3.58 4.92
CA TRP A 80 12.13 3.46 4.89
C TRP A 80 12.68 2.31 5.73
N ASN A 81 11.91 1.75 6.66
CA ASN A 81 12.29 0.52 7.37
C ASN A 81 11.98 -0.75 6.56
N ILE A 82 11.15 -0.63 5.51
CA ILE A 82 10.73 -1.74 4.66
C ILE A 82 11.52 -1.76 3.35
N ILE A 83 11.72 -0.58 2.76
CA ILE A 83 12.29 -0.42 1.41
C ILE A 83 13.80 -0.09 1.47
N ASP A 84 14.39 0.01 2.67
CA ASP A 84 15.79 0.41 2.88
C ASP A 84 16.18 1.68 2.10
N CYS A 85 15.31 2.69 2.20
CA CYS A 85 15.50 3.96 1.52
C CYS A 85 16.68 4.73 2.14
N SER A 86 17.63 5.28 1.36
CA SER A 86 18.73 6.08 1.92
C SER A 86 18.23 7.37 2.58
N PHE A 87 19.04 7.96 3.46
CA PHE A 87 18.65 9.19 4.18
C PHE A 87 18.38 10.36 3.23
N GLU A 88 19.16 10.49 2.17
CA GLU A 88 19.03 11.52 1.14
C GLU A 88 17.66 11.44 0.43
N LYS A 89 17.21 10.22 0.13
CA LYS A 89 15.89 10.00 -0.48
C LYS A 89 14.75 10.27 0.51
N ARG A 90 14.94 9.99 1.81
CA ARG A 90 13.94 10.27 2.86
C ARG A 90 13.68 11.77 3.02
N LYS A 91 14.72 12.62 2.89
CA LYS A 91 14.62 14.09 3.02
C LYS A 91 13.68 14.76 2.00
N CYS A 92 13.29 14.07 0.94
CA CYS A 92 12.35 14.57 -0.07
C CYS A 92 11.02 13.79 -0.08
N CYS A 93 10.83 12.88 0.89
CA CYS A 93 9.67 12.00 0.91
C CYS A 93 8.52 12.61 1.72
N SER A 94 7.34 12.72 1.11
CA SER A 94 6.13 13.17 1.81
C SER A 94 5.75 12.27 3.00
N ALA A 95 6.10 10.98 2.95
CA ALA A 95 5.91 10.06 4.08
C ALA A 95 6.87 10.34 5.25
N PHE A 96 8.04 10.96 5.02
CA PHE A 96 9.00 11.31 6.08
C PHE A 96 8.54 12.52 6.90
N PHE A 97 7.91 13.51 6.26
CA PHE A 97 7.45 14.73 6.95
C PHE A 97 6.01 14.67 7.44
N SER A 98 5.18 13.78 6.87
CA SER A 98 3.82 13.59 7.39
C SER A 98 3.83 12.58 8.53
N ASN A 99 3.35 12.97 9.70
CA ASN A 99 3.07 12.08 10.85
C ASN A 99 2.03 10.97 10.54
N THR A 100 1.65 10.79 9.28
CA THR A 100 0.70 9.79 8.80
C THR A 100 1.47 8.69 8.08
N LEU A 101 2.21 7.90 8.87
CA LEU A 101 3.13 6.85 8.40
C LEU A 101 2.45 5.54 8.00
N VAL A 102 1.12 5.47 7.93
CA VAL A 102 0.42 4.23 7.57
C VAL A 102 0.36 4.10 6.04
N PRO A 103 1.11 3.17 5.41
CA PRO A 103 0.93 2.91 3.99
C PRO A 103 -0.42 2.21 3.82
N LYS A 104 -1.47 2.98 3.48
CA LYS A 104 -2.78 2.41 3.12
C LYS A 104 -2.77 1.74 1.74
N LYS A 105 -1.74 2.06 0.96
CA LYS A 105 -1.41 1.49 -0.34
C LYS A 105 0.11 1.58 -0.48
N ILE A 106 0.78 0.44 -0.63
CA ILE A 106 2.21 0.44 -0.95
C ILE A 106 2.27 0.74 -2.44
N ASP A 107 2.68 1.92 -2.90
CA ASP A 107 3.02 2.12 -4.31
C ASP A 107 4.54 2.20 -4.45
N ARG A 108 5.13 1.48 -5.41
CA ARG A 108 6.57 1.55 -5.69
C ARG A 108 6.78 2.68 -6.67
N THR A 109 6.44 3.91 -6.28
CA THR A 109 6.78 5.05 -7.12
C THR A 109 8.27 5.31 -6.97
N VAL A 110 9.05 4.87 -7.96
CA VAL A 110 10.41 5.37 -8.19
C VAL A 110 10.26 6.83 -8.62
N ARG A 111 10.13 7.74 -7.66
CA ARG A 111 10.54 9.13 -7.85
C ARG A 111 11.82 9.32 -7.06
N VAL A 112 12.91 8.88 -7.66
CA VAL A 112 14.20 9.51 -7.38
C VAL A 112 14.08 10.89 -8.03
N PRO A 113 14.14 12.01 -7.26
CA PRO A 113 14.33 13.31 -7.88
C PRO A 113 15.59 13.22 -8.76
N PRO A 114 15.61 13.78 -9.98
CA PRO A 114 16.84 13.82 -10.75
C PRO A 114 17.95 14.37 -9.84
N ALA A 115 19.09 13.68 -9.80
CA ALA A 115 20.23 14.16 -9.06
C ALA A 115 20.54 15.57 -9.56
N VAL A 116 20.41 16.57 -8.68
CA VAL A 116 20.89 17.91 -8.97
C VAL A 116 22.41 17.81 -8.91
N ASN A 117 23.05 17.84 -10.07
CA ASN A 117 24.50 17.86 -10.18
C ASN A 117 24.99 19.17 -9.55
N GLN A 118 26.00 19.08 -8.68
CA GLN A 118 26.59 20.23 -7.98
C GLN A 118 27.36 21.19 -8.91
N GLU A 119 27.42 20.91 -10.21
CA GLU A 119 28.14 21.72 -11.19
C GLU A 119 27.31 22.89 -11.75
N ASP A 120 25.98 22.91 -11.55
CA ASP A 120 25.12 23.98 -12.08
C ASP A 120 24.99 25.21 -11.14
N ILE A 121 25.75 25.28 -10.04
CA ILE A 121 25.75 26.42 -9.09
C ILE A 121 26.94 27.37 -9.36
N ALA A 122 27.80 27.03 -10.32
CA ALA A 122 28.94 27.86 -10.73
C ALA A 122 28.92 28.13 -12.24
N ALA A 123 27.96 28.92 -12.71
CA ALA A 123 27.99 29.59 -14.00
C ALA A 123 27.32 30.96 -13.89
#